data_AF-A0A5A7MW21-F1
#
_entry.id   AF-A0A5A7MW21-F1
#
_cell.length_a   1.000
_cell.length_b   1.000
_cell.length_c   1.000
_cell.angle_alpha   90.00
_cell.angle_beta   90.00
_cell.angle_gamma   90.00
#
_symmetry.space_group_name_H-M   'P 1'
#
loop_
_entity.id
_entity.type
_entity.pdbx_description
1 polymer ?
#
loop_
_entity_poly.entity_id
_entity_poly.type
_entity_poly.pdbx_seq_one_letter_code
_entity_poly.pdbx_strand_id
1 'polypeptide(L)'
;MTLSSLFLLVCILILVPLIFISPVVGLYSYHWISLLNPHRLVYGPAYFFPFAMVLAGLTIGSWLISAEQKKITFTAPVIILLIFALWVTFTSFFAQVPESVWTYWGRAEKTFLMTFITVILVTSRELFTLWFGFSFSPSEYWAFAAAFPPLFR
;
A
#
# COMPACT_ATOMS: atom_id res chain seq x y z
N MET A 1 -17.24 10.16 19.68
CA MET A 1 -16.08 9.86 18.81
C MET A 1 -14.89 10.64 19.35
N THR A 2 -13.71 10.03 19.48
CA THR A 2 -12.50 10.74 19.93
C THR A 2 -11.95 11.64 18.82
N LEU A 3 -11.28 12.74 19.18
CA LEU A 3 -10.69 13.70 18.23
C LEU A 3 -9.74 13.01 17.23
N SER A 4 -8.95 12.05 17.70
CA SER A 4 -8.02 11.26 16.90
C SER A 4 -8.73 10.42 15.82
N SER A 5 -9.92 9.88 16.11
CA SER A 5 -10.72 9.11 15.15
C SER A 5 -11.30 9.99 14.05
N LEU A 6 -11.73 11.22 14.39
CA LEU A 6 -12.19 12.21 13.41
C LEU A 6 -11.04 12.64 12.49
N PHE A 7 -9.86 12.90 13.06
CA PHE A 7 -8.68 13.26 12.29
C PHE A 7 -8.34 12.18 11.24
N LEU A 8 -8.28 10.90 11.65
CA LEU A 8 -7.97 9.80 10.74
C LEU A 8 -9.03 9.66 9.62
N LEU A 9 -10.31 9.77 9.96
CA LEU A 9 -11.40 9.70 8.97
C LEU A 9 -11.33 10.84 7.97
N VAL A 10 -11.07 12.07 8.41
CA VAL A 10 -10.93 13.24 7.54
C VAL A 10 -9.72 13.08 6.62
N CYS A 11 -8.57 12.65 7.14
CA CYS A 11 -7.39 12.36 6.32
C CYS A 11 -7.71 11.35 5.20
N ILE A 12 -8.39 10.25 5.53
CA ILE A 12 -8.76 9.24 4.54
C ILE A 12 -9.78 9.78 3.55
N LEU A 13 -10.76 10.55 4.00
CA LEU A 13 -11.77 11.15 3.12
C LEU A 13 -11.17 12.15 2.13
N ILE A 14 -10.11 12.88 2.53
CA ILE A 14 -9.33 13.73 1.63
C ILE A 14 -8.51 12.88 0.65
N LEU A 15 -7.93 11.76 1.10
CA LEU A 15 -7.14 10.89 0.23
C LEU A 15 -7.98 10.25 -0.88
N VAL A 16 -9.21 9.81 -0.60
CA VAL A 16 -10.10 9.13 -1.58
C VAL A 16 -10.15 9.81 -2.95
N PRO A 17 -10.50 11.11 -3.10
CA PRO A 17 -10.51 11.78 -4.39
C PRO A 17 -9.11 11.86 -5.03
N LEU A 18 -8.05 12.04 -4.24
CA LEU A 18 -6.67 12.05 -4.75
C LEU A 18 -6.26 10.68 -5.34
N ILE A 19 -6.78 9.57 -4.82
CA ILE A 19 -6.52 8.23 -5.35
C ILE A 19 -7.02 8.10 -6.79
N PHE A 20 -8.17 8.70 -7.12
CA PHE A 20 -8.70 8.67 -8.49
C PHE A 20 -7.92 9.58 -9.45
N ILE A 21 -7.26 10.62 -8.93
CA ILE A 21 -6.38 11.49 -9.73
C ILE A 21 -5.06 10.77 -10.03
N SER A 22 -4.49 10.10 -9.03
CA SER A 22 -3.27 9.33 -9.19
C SER A 22 -3.34 8.02 -8.40
N PRO A 23 -3.31 6.85 -9.08
CA PRO A 23 -3.35 5.54 -8.40
C PRO A 23 -2.14 5.35 -7.47
N VAL A 24 -1.03 6.02 -7.74
CA VAL A 24 0.17 6.00 -6.92
C VAL A 24 -0.10 6.56 -5.51
N VAL A 25 -0.96 7.57 -5.37
CA VAL A 25 -1.34 8.11 -4.04
C VAL A 25 -2.08 7.05 -3.23
N GLY A 26 -3.02 6.33 -3.86
CA GLY A 26 -3.77 5.25 -3.19
C GLY A 26 -2.87 4.12 -2.74
N LEU A 27 -1.89 3.77 -3.56
CA LEU A 27 -0.89 2.78 -3.21
C LEU A 27 -0.15 3.17 -1.93
N TYR A 28 0.38 4.39 -1.84
CA TYR A 28 1.09 4.82 -0.65
C TYR A 28 0.17 4.94 0.57
N SER A 29 -1.06 5.42 0.40
CA SER A 29 -2.06 5.42 1.46
C SER A 29 -2.35 4.02 2.00
N TYR A 30 -2.44 3.02 1.11
CA TYR A 30 -2.57 1.61 1.52
C TYR A 30 -1.37 1.17 2.36
N HIS A 31 -0.14 1.42 1.90
CA HIS A 31 1.07 1.02 2.63
C HIS A 31 1.16 1.72 3.99
N TRP A 32 0.81 3.00 4.06
CA TRP A 32 0.77 3.75 5.31
C TRP A 32 -0.21 3.14 6.32
N ILE A 33 -1.46 2.85 5.90
CA ILE A 33 -2.44 2.21 6.77
C ILE A 33 -2.03 0.78 7.14
N SER A 34 -1.51 0.01 6.19
CA SER A 34 -1.19 -1.41 6.38
C SER A 34 0.07 -1.64 7.21
N LEU A 35 1.08 -0.77 7.08
CA LEU A 35 2.35 -0.89 7.80
C LEU A 35 2.28 -0.19 9.16
N LEU A 36 1.88 1.09 9.19
CA LEU A 36 1.88 1.85 10.45
C LEU A 36 0.67 1.55 11.33
N ASN A 37 -0.40 0.98 10.77
CA ASN A 37 -1.63 0.64 11.48
C ASN A 37 -2.17 1.78 12.37
N PRO A 38 -2.26 3.03 11.89
CA PRO A 38 -2.68 4.17 12.72
C PRO A 38 -4.13 4.02 13.21
N HIS A 39 -4.95 3.26 12.48
CA HIS A 39 -6.31 2.91 12.87
C HIS A 39 -6.37 2.10 14.18
N ARG A 40 -5.29 1.41 14.56
CA ARG A 40 -5.20 0.71 15.87
C ARG A 40 -4.87 1.64 17.03
N LEU A 41 -4.45 2.87 16.76
CA LEU A 41 -4.10 3.88 17.78
C LEU A 41 -5.29 4.80 18.12
N VAL A 42 -6.43 4.59 17.48
CA VAL A 42 -7.66 5.37 17.67
C VAL A 42 -8.77 4.52 18.26
N TYR A 43 -9.69 5.14 19.00
CA TYR A 43 -10.78 4.47 19.68
C TYR A 43 -12.13 4.77 19.01
N GLY A 44 -12.99 3.74 18.87
CA GLY A 44 -14.34 3.87 18.30
C GLY A 44 -14.48 3.20 16.92
N PRO A 45 -15.45 3.63 16.08
CA PRO A 45 -15.80 2.94 14.83
C PRO A 45 -14.63 2.79 13.84
N ALA A 46 -13.71 3.77 13.82
CA ALA A 46 -12.52 3.75 12.99
C ALA A 46 -11.56 2.59 13.36
N TYR A 47 -11.58 2.08 14.59
CA TYR A 47 -10.71 0.98 14.99
C TYR A 47 -11.03 -0.32 14.23
N PHE A 48 -12.31 -0.59 14.00
CA PHE A 48 -12.80 -1.82 13.37
C PHE A 48 -12.98 -1.71 11.86
N PHE A 49 -12.87 -0.50 11.30
CA PHE A 49 -13.12 -0.28 9.89
C PHE A 49 -11.97 -0.82 9.02
N PRO A 50 -12.24 -1.58 7.96
CA PRO A 50 -11.21 -2.24 7.14
C PRO A 50 -10.57 -1.27 6.12
N PHE A 51 -9.91 -0.21 6.60
CA PHE A 51 -9.33 0.85 5.76
C PHE A 51 -8.38 0.32 4.68
N ALA A 52 -7.53 -0.66 5.02
CA ALA A 52 -6.59 -1.23 4.06
C ALA A 52 -7.32 -1.90 2.89
N MET A 53 -8.45 -2.60 3.11
CA MET A 53 -9.22 -3.20 2.03
C MET A 53 -9.87 -2.15 1.13
N VAL A 54 -10.42 -1.09 1.73
CA VAL A 54 -11.04 0.01 0.97
C VAL A 54 -10.00 0.71 0.11
N LEU A 55 -8.85 1.07 0.68
CA LEU A 55 -7.77 1.73 -0.04
C LEU A 55 -7.18 0.84 -1.14
N ALA A 56 -7.01 -0.46 -0.90
CA ALA A 56 -6.60 -1.41 -1.93
C ALA A 56 -7.60 -1.45 -3.09
N GLY A 57 -8.90 -1.55 -2.79
CA GLY A 57 -9.96 -1.54 -3.81
C GLY A 57 -10.00 -0.25 -4.62
N LEU A 58 -9.89 0.90 -3.96
CA LEU A 58 -9.83 2.21 -4.62
C LEU A 58 -8.59 2.36 -5.50
N THR A 59 -7.44 1.88 -5.02
CA THR A 59 -6.17 1.92 -5.77
C THR A 59 -6.26 1.05 -7.02
N ILE A 60 -6.76 -0.18 -6.90
CA ILE A 60 -6.95 -1.07 -8.03
C ILE A 60 -7.96 -0.46 -9.02
N GLY A 61 -9.09 0.04 -8.53
CA GLY A 61 -10.10 0.68 -9.37
C GLY A 61 -9.55 1.89 -10.13
N SER A 62 -8.84 2.78 -9.43
CA SER A 62 -8.16 3.92 -10.04
C SER A 62 -7.11 3.49 -11.06
N TRP A 63 -6.30 2.47 -10.75
CA TRP A 63 -5.28 1.95 -11.66
C TRP A 63 -5.87 1.29 -12.92
N LEU A 64 -7.05 0.68 -12.82
CA LEU A 64 -7.76 0.14 -13.97
C LEU A 64 -8.32 1.24 -14.88
N ILE A 65 -8.81 2.33 -14.30
CA ILE A 65 -9.39 3.48 -15.03
C ILE A 65 -8.29 4.39 -15.61
N SER A 66 -7.18 4.53 -14.90
CA SER A 66 -6.08 5.41 -15.29
C SER A 66 -5.36 4.89 -16.54
N ALA A 67 -5.08 5.81 -17.46
CA ALA A 67 -4.32 5.55 -18.69
C ALA A 67 -2.79 5.53 -18.47
N GLU A 68 -2.32 5.53 -17.22
CA GLU A 68 -0.88 5.42 -16.92
C GLU A 68 -0.27 4.16 -17.56
N GLN A 69 0.93 4.32 -18.12
CA GLN A 69 1.63 3.22 -18.78
C GLN A 69 1.95 2.13 -17.76
N LYS A 70 1.28 0.98 -17.91
CA LYS A 70 1.48 -0.23 -17.11
C LYS A 70 2.76 -0.93 -17.55
N LYS A 71 3.92 -0.34 -17.28
CA LYS A 71 5.22 -0.97 -17.57
C LYS A 71 5.56 -1.95 -16.46
N ILE A 72 5.35 -3.23 -16.74
CA ILE A 72 5.80 -4.28 -15.85
C ILE A 72 7.30 -4.49 -16.06
N THR A 73 8.11 -4.09 -15.07
CA THR A 73 9.54 -4.39 -15.08
C THR A 73 9.78 -5.71 -14.36
N PHE A 74 9.93 -6.79 -15.13
CA PHE A 74 10.28 -8.10 -14.60
C PHE A 74 11.76 -8.12 -14.20
N THR A 75 12.05 -7.66 -12.99
CA THR A 75 13.38 -7.79 -12.38
C THR A 75 13.49 -9.12 -11.62
N ALA A 76 14.71 -9.58 -11.34
CA ALA A 76 14.93 -10.81 -10.58
C ALA A 76 14.18 -10.85 -9.23
N PRO A 77 14.14 -9.77 -8.41
CA PRO A 77 13.35 -9.74 -7.19
C PRO A 77 11.85 -9.99 -7.41
N VAL A 78 11.28 -9.46 -8.49
CA VAL A 78 9.85 -9.61 -8.82
C VAL A 78 9.53 -11.05 -9.19
N ILE A 79 10.42 -11.68 -9.96
CA ILE A 79 10.29 -13.09 -10.34
C ILE A 79 10.40 -13.99 -9.11
N ILE A 80 11.39 -13.73 -8.23
CA ILE A 80 11.55 -14.46 -6.96
C ILE A 80 10.30 -14.31 -6.09
N LEU A 81 9.75 -13.09 -6.00
CA LEU A 81 8.54 -12.83 -5.22
C LEU A 81 7.31 -13.55 -5.80
N LEU A 82 7.21 -13.66 -7.12
CA LEU A 82 6.17 -14.43 -7.81
C LEU A 82 6.31 -15.94 -7.57
N ILE A 83 7.51 -16.48 -7.69
CA ILE A 83 7.79 -17.88 -7.35
C ILE A 83 7.45 -18.14 -5.88
N PHE A 84 7.81 -17.22 -4.99
CA PHE A 84 7.52 -17.34 -3.57
C PHE A 84 6.02 -17.30 -3.28
N ALA A 85 5.26 -16.40 -3.91
CA ALA A 85 3.80 -16.35 -3.76
C ALA A 85 3.12 -17.65 -4.25
N LEU A 86 3.59 -18.21 -5.37
CA LEU A 86 3.14 -19.50 -5.88
C LEU A 86 3.53 -20.65 -4.94
N TRP A 87 4.75 -20.62 -4.41
CA TRP A 87 5.24 -21.62 -3.46
C TRP A 87 4.43 -21.62 -2.17
N VAL A 88 4.15 -20.45 -1.59
CA VAL A 88 3.28 -20.33 -0.40
C VAL A 88 1.92 -20.95 -0.69
N THR A 89 1.29 -20.57 -1.82
CA THR A 89 -0.01 -21.12 -2.23
C THR A 89 0.03 -22.64 -2.43
N PHE A 90 1.11 -23.15 -3.04
CA PHE A 90 1.31 -24.58 -3.22
C PHE A 90 1.42 -25.31 -1.88
N THR A 91 2.26 -24.84 -0.96
CA THR A 91 2.42 -25.44 0.37
C THR A 91 1.15 -25.38 1.22
N SER A 92 0.28 -24.39 1.00
CA SER A 92 -1.00 -24.27 1.69
C SER A 92 -1.94 -25.46 1.43
N PHE A 93 -1.87 -26.09 0.26
CA PHE A 93 -2.65 -27.30 -0.05
C PHE A 93 -2.22 -28.53 0.76
N PHE A 94 -0.97 -28.57 1.23
CA PHE A 94 -0.40 -29.69 1.99
C PHE A 94 -0.40 -29.45 3.50
N ALA A 95 -1.09 -28.41 3.97
CA ALA A 95 -1.04 -28.04 5.37
C ALA A 95 -1.83 -29.01 6.27
N GLN A 96 -1.28 -29.31 7.45
CA GLN A 96 -1.89 -30.24 8.41
C GLN A 96 -3.19 -29.72 9.05
N VAL A 97 -3.37 -28.40 9.08
CA VAL A 97 -4.59 -27.76 9.60
C VAL A 97 -5.15 -26.83 8.51
N PRO A 98 -5.91 -27.37 7.53
CA PRO A 98 -6.36 -26.59 6.37
C PRO A 98 -7.20 -25.36 6.75
N GLU A 99 -8.05 -25.47 7.77
CA GLU A 99 -8.98 -24.41 8.17
C GLU A 99 -8.27 -23.11 8.58
N SER A 100 -7.21 -23.22 9.38
CA SER A 100 -6.43 -22.05 9.79
C SER A 100 -5.60 -21.48 8.64
N VAL A 101 -5.09 -22.35 7.76
CA VAL A 101 -4.23 -21.97 6.64
C VAL A 101 -4.96 -21.07 5.66
N TRP A 102 -6.20 -21.39 5.27
CA TRP A 102 -6.96 -20.54 4.35
C TRP A 102 -7.26 -19.16 4.94
N THR A 103 -7.43 -19.07 6.26
CA THR A 103 -7.61 -17.79 6.96
C THR A 103 -6.36 -16.90 6.86
N TYR A 104 -5.17 -17.47 7.10
CA TYR A 104 -3.91 -16.72 7.00
C TYR A 104 -3.47 -16.47 5.56
N TRP A 105 -3.72 -17.42 4.66
CA TRP A 105 -3.47 -17.29 3.24
C TRP A 105 -4.26 -16.12 2.65
N GLY A 106 -5.51 -15.94 3.09
CA GLY A 106 -6.34 -14.79 2.76
C GLY A 106 -5.73 -13.42 3.12
N ARG A 107 -4.79 -13.37 4.08
CA ARG A 107 -4.02 -12.15 4.38
C ARG A 107 -2.79 -12.04 3.47
N ALA A 108 -2.06 -13.14 3.30
CA ALA A 108 -0.84 -13.18 2.50
C ALA A 108 -1.09 -12.85 1.02
N GLU A 109 -2.14 -13.40 0.41
CA GLU A 109 -2.51 -13.16 -0.99
C GLU A 109 -2.69 -11.66 -1.29
N LYS A 110 -3.31 -10.93 -0.35
CA LYS A 110 -3.65 -9.50 -0.52
C LYS A 110 -2.39 -8.67 -0.43
N THR A 111 -1.48 -9.03 0.48
CA THR A 111 -0.16 -8.41 0.57
C THR A 111 0.66 -8.67 -0.70
N PHE A 112 0.68 -9.91 -1.22
CA PHE A 112 1.36 -10.20 -2.49
C PHE A 112 0.76 -9.40 -3.65
N LEU A 113 -0.56 -9.39 -3.79
CA LEU A 113 -1.27 -8.63 -4.83
C LEU A 113 -0.88 -7.15 -4.78
N MET A 114 -0.96 -6.53 -3.61
CA MET A 114 -0.61 -5.11 -3.45
C MET A 114 0.88 -4.86 -3.70
N THR A 115 1.75 -5.80 -3.33
CA THR A 115 3.19 -5.70 -3.62
C THR A 115 3.46 -5.76 -5.13
N PHE A 116 2.77 -6.61 -5.89
CA PHE A 116 2.90 -6.61 -7.35
C PHE A 116 2.40 -5.31 -7.96
N ILE A 117 1.26 -4.80 -7.49
CA ILE A 117 0.73 -3.51 -7.92
C ILE A 117 1.75 -2.39 -7.62
N THR A 118 2.43 -2.43 -6.47
CA THR A 118 3.51 -1.50 -6.13
C THR A 118 4.62 -1.51 -7.16
N VAL A 119 5.11 -2.70 -7.53
CA VAL A 119 6.19 -2.84 -8.51
C VAL A 119 5.79 -2.26 -9.87
N ILE A 120 4.51 -2.37 -10.25
CA ILE A 120 4.01 -1.87 -11.54
C ILE A 120 3.83 -0.35 -11.51
N LEU A 121 3.26 0.20 -10.43
CA LEU A 121 2.93 1.62 -10.30
C LEU A 121 4.16 2.49 -9.95
N VAL A 122 5.04 1.98 -9.09
CA VAL A 122 6.21 2.73 -8.62
C VAL A 122 7.33 2.60 -9.63
N THR A 123 7.22 3.37 -10.72
CA THR A 123 8.26 3.47 -11.75
C THR A 123 9.22 4.64 -11.48
N SER A 124 8.76 5.72 -10.83
CA SER A 124 9.58 6.91 -10.50
C SER A 124 9.72 7.11 -8.99
N ARG A 125 10.94 7.41 -8.53
CA ARG A 125 11.27 7.70 -7.13
C ARG A 125 10.69 9.04 -6.62
N GLU A 126 10.39 9.97 -7.53
CA GLU A 126 9.95 11.33 -7.16
C GLU A 126 8.61 11.33 -6.43
N LEU A 127 7.69 10.45 -6.84
CA LEU A 127 6.38 10.32 -6.23
C LEU A 127 6.46 9.77 -4.81
N PHE A 128 7.44 8.90 -4.52
CA PHE A 128 7.69 8.40 -3.18
C PHE A 128 8.12 9.53 -2.25
N THR A 129 9.07 10.36 -2.68
CA THR A 129 9.57 11.49 -1.89
C THR A 129 8.48 12.52 -1.62
N LEU A 130 7.64 12.83 -2.61
CA LEU A 130 6.51 13.75 -2.44
C LEU A 130 5.43 13.21 -1.48
N TRP A 131 5.18 11.90 -1.50
CA TRP A 131 4.18 11.29 -0.62
C TRP A 131 4.70 11.10 0.82
N PHE A 132 5.97 10.69 0.96
CA PHE A 132 6.68 10.81 2.24
C PHE A 132 6.56 12.26 2.71
N GLY A 133 6.82 13.21 1.80
CA GLY A 133 6.57 14.67 1.74
C GLY A 133 5.23 15.19 2.26
N PHE A 134 4.24 14.31 2.40
CA PHE A 134 2.94 14.64 2.98
C PHE A 134 2.70 14.01 4.37
N SER A 135 3.37 12.89 4.68
CA SER A 135 3.10 12.07 5.87
C SER A 135 3.94 12.38 7.12
N PHE A 136 5.08 13.04 6.94
CA PHE A 136 6.06 13.43 7.97
C PHE A 136 6.15 14.98 8.06
N SER A 137 6.86 15.54 9.03
CA SER A 137 6.92 17.00 9.16
C SER A 137 7.73 17.65 8.02
N PRO A 138 7.41 18.89 7.56
CA PRO A 138 8.25 19.67 6.65
C PRO A 138 9.75 19.70 6.98
N SER A 139 10.09 19.61 8.26
CA SER A 139 11.47 19.61 8.76
C SER A 139 12.22 18.30 8.47
N GLU A 140 11.52 17.17 8.39
CA GLU A 140 12.14 15.85 8.17
C GLU A 140 12.36 15.56 6.67
N TYR A 141 11.65 16.27 5.79
CA TYR A 141 11.82 16.15 4.34
C TYR A 141 13.18 16.56 3.86
N TRP A 142 13.72 17.67 4.38
CA TRP A 142 15.03 18.14 3.96
C TRP A 142 16.13 17.18 4.39
N ALA A 143 15.99 16.51 5.54
CA ALA A 143 16.93 15.50 6.01
C ALA A 143 16.92 14.24 5.12
N PHE A 144 15.74 13.78 4.71
CA PHE A 144 15.60 12.60 3.84
C PHE A 144 15.96 12.89 2.38
N ALA A 145 15.56 14.06 1.85
CA ALA A 145 15.91 14.51 0.50
C ALA A 145 17.43 14.73 0.36
N ALA A 146 18.11 15.15 1.43
CA ALA A 146 19.57 15.23 1.46
C ALA A 146 20.25 13.85 1.51
N ALA A 147 19.63 12.85 2.14
CA ALA A 147 20.17 11.49 2.24
C ALA A 147 20.08 10.68 0.94
N PHE A 148 19.13 11.01 0.05
CA PHE A 148 18.93 10.34 -1.22
C PHE A 148 18.87 11.35 -2.38
N PRO A 149 20.03 11.90 -2.81
CA PRO A 149 20.07 12.84 -3.92
C PRO A 149 19.58 12.19 -5.22
N PRO A 150 18.99 12.97 -6.15
CA PRO A 150 18.56 12.46 -7.43
C PRO A 150 19.77 11.92 -8.21
N LEU A 151 19.77 10.60 -8.46
CA LEU A 151 20.86 9.90 -9.17
C LEU A 151 20.88 10.17 -10.68
N PHE A 152 19.99 11.01 -11.19
CA PHE A 152 19.99 11.46 -12.57
C PHE A 152 19.83 12.98 -12.61
N ARG A 153 20.84 13.64 -13.19
CA ARG A 153 20.73 14.96 -13.82
C ARG A 153 20.01 14.81 -15.15
#